data_AF-A0A0C4F757-F1
#
_entry.id   AF-A0A0C4F757-F1
#
_cell.length_a   1.000
_cell.length_b   1.000
_cell.length_c   1.000
_cell.angle_alpha   90.00
_cell.angle_beta   90.00
_cell.angle_gamma   90.00
#
_symmetry.space_group_name_H-M   'P 1'
#
loop_
_entity.id
_entity.type
_entity.pdbx_description
1 polymer ?
#
loop_
_entity_poly.entity_id
_entity_poly.type
_entity_poly.pdbx_seq_one_letter_code
_entity_poly.pdbx_strand_id
1 'polypeptide(L)'
;MNGVYWGLASTLLLDRPDGLPRQEMINWVMSCWEPESGGRFLPATITSSNPLFPTSLLATDPFLHQSFVFPQGGFRPHPGHDPHIHSTLSAIQILTMQNAIDVLEKPKVIDYILSLFDPERGSFSGDSWGETDARFSYCAVSGLALLGGLERLDRERVVGFISRCQNFDGGFGMVEGAESHAAYVWTCVGTLAILGRLDMVDKNTLGWWLSERQVPNGGLNGRPEKLEDVCYSWWALASLVIIGKAEWIDRSKLTSFILSCQVE
;
A
#
# COMPACT_ATOMS: atom_id res chain seq x y z
N MET A 1 3.82 -7.13 -9.99
CA MET A 1 2.50 -6.48 -9.85
C MET A 1 2.67 -4.97 -9.88
N ASN A 2 3.37 -4.40 -8.90
CA ASN A 2 3.59 -2.95 -8.82
C ASN A 2 4.24 -2.34 -10.08
N GLY A 3 5.19 -3.04 -10.72
CA GLY A 3 5.78 -2.57 -11.98
C GLY A 3 4.76 -2.41 -13.12
N VAL A 4 3.76 -3.30 -13.18
CA VAL A 4 2.65 -3.20 -14.16
C VAL A 4 1.76 -2.01 -13.84
N TYR A 5 1.45 -1.79 -12.56
CA TYR A 5 0.68 -0.63 -12.11
C TYR A 5 1.38 0.69 -12.46
N TRP A 6 2.67 0.82 -12.13
CA TRP A 6 3.44 2.03 -12.42
C TRP A 6 3.63 2.24 -13.92
N GLY A 7 3.87 1.17 -14.69
CA GLY A 7 3.93 1.23 -16.15
C GLY A 7 2.62 1.76 -16.72
N LEU A 8 1.50 1.14 -16.36
CA LEU A 8 0.17 1.54 -16.85
C LEU A 8 -0.20 2.97 -16.45
N ALA A 9 0.00 3.35 -15.19
CA ALA A 9 -0.30 4.71 -14.72
C ALA A 9 0.52 5.74 -15.51
N SER A 10 1.79 5.44 -15.79
CA SER A 10 2.66 6.31 -16.58
C SER A 10 2.19 6.45 -18.03
N THR A 11 1.79 5.36 -18.69
CA THR A 11 1.27 5.43 -20.06
C THR A 11 -0.03 6.24 -20.13
N LEU A 12 -0.90 6.13 -19.13
CA LEU A 12 -2.12 6.93 -19.04
C LEU A 12 -1.83 8.42 -18.81
N LEU A 13 -0.87 8.76 -17.93
CA LEU A 13 -0.45 10.16 -17.71
C LEU A 13 0.15 10.81 -18.96
N LEU A 14 0.76 10.00 -19.84
CA LEU A 14 1.34 10.44 -21.12
C LEU A 14 0.34 10.42 -22.29
N ASP A 15 -0.95 10.19 -22.02
CA ASP A 15 -1.99 10.06 -23.04
C ASP A 15 -1.69 8.95 -24.07
N ARG A 16 -1.15 7.82 -23.58
CA ARG A 16 -0.82 6.61 -24.33
C ARG A 16 -1.56 5.40 -23.76
N PRO A 17 -2.90 5.34 -23.83
CA PRO A 17 -3.68 4.27 -23.21
C PRO A 17 -3.33 2.87 -23.75
N ASP A 18 -2.85 2.78 -24.99
CA ASP A 18 -2.44 1.52 -25.64
C ASP A 18 -0.95 1.17 -25.45
N GLY A 19 -0.25 1.86 -24.54
CA GLY A 19 1.18 1.66 -24.30
C GLY A 19 1.55 0.29 -23.70
N LEU A 20 0.57 -0.46 -23.18
CA LEU A 20 0.73 -1.83 -22.70
C LEU A 20 -0.38 -2.73 -23.29
N PRO A 21 -0.10 -4.00 -23.64
CA PRO A 21 -1.10 -4.90 -24.20
C PRO A 21 -2.18 -5.25 -23.16
N ARG A 22 -3.36 -4.62 -23.31
CA ARG A 22 -4.46 -4.70 -22.32
C ARG A 22 -4.82 -6.12 -21.90
N GLN A 23 -5.06 -7.03 -22.85
CA GLN A 23 -5.55 -8.37 -22.53
C GLN A 23 -4.46 -9.23 -21.86
N GLU A 24 -3.22 -9.13 -22.32
CA GLU A 24 -2.09 -9.83 -21.70
C GLU A 24 -1.84 -9.34 -20.28
N MET A 25 -1.93 -8.03 -20.06
CA MET A 25 -1.83 -7.42 -18.75
C MET A 25 -2.93 -7.91 -17.79
N ILE A 26 -4.19 -7.92 -18.22
CA ILE A 26 -5.31 -8.43 -17.40
C ILE A 26 -5.10 -9.91 -17.08
N ASN A 27 -4.75 -10.73 -18.08
CA ASN A 27 -4.49 -12.15 -17.87
C ASN A 27 -3.35 -12.38 -16.86
N TRP A 28 -2.27 -11.60 -16.97
CA TRP A 28 -1.14 -11.68 -16.06
C TRP A 28 -1.50 -11.23 -14.64
N VAL A 29 -2.26 -10.15 -14.48
CA VAL A 29 -2.78 -9.71 -13.17
C VAL A 29 -3.62 -10.82 -12.54
N MET A 30 -4.55 -11.42 -13.28
CA MET A 30 -5.39 -12.51 -12.77
C MET A 30 -4.61 -13.79 -12.48
N SER A 31 -3.47 -14.03 -13.15
CA SER A 31 -2.56 -15.13 -12.81
C SER A 31 -1.89 -14.98 -11.44
N CYS A 32 -1.88 -13.76 -10.89
CA CYS A 32 -1.36 -13.46 -9.56
C CYS A 32 -2.44 -13.57 -8.46
N TRP A 33 -3.71 -13.76 -8.81
CA TRP A 33 -4.78 -13.86 -7.84
C TRP A 33 -4.73 -15.19 -7.11
N GLU A 34 -4.94 -15.17 -5.79
CA GLU A 34 -5.00 -16.35 -4.95
C GLU A 34 -6.44 -16.58 -4.44
N PRO A 35 -7.25 -17.38 -5.16
CA PRO A 35 -8.66 -17.59 -4.81
C PRO A 35 -8.88 -18.51 -3.60
N GLU A 36 -7.92 -19.40 -3.31
CA GLU A 36 -7.92 -20.36 -2.21
C GLU A 36 -6.53 -20.41 -1.60
N SER A 37 -6.40 -20.80 -0.32
CA SER A 37 -5.11 -20.89 0.36
C SER A 37 -4.19 -21.90 -0.35
N GLY A 38 -3.30 -21.39 -1.18
CA GLY A 38 -2.14 -22.09 -1.68
C GLY A 38 -1.09 -22.12 -0.60
N GLY A 39 -1.42 -22.70 0.55
CA GLY A 39 -0.38 -23.39 1.30
C GLY A 39 0.26 -24.31 0.28
N ARG A 40 1.53 -24.06 -0.08
CA ARG A 40 2.33 -25.17 -0.57
C ARG A 40 2.11 -26.24 0.50
N PHE A 41 1.38 -27.29 0.14
CA PHE A 41 1.79 -28.59 0.61
C PHE A 41 3.28 -28.60 0.32
N LEU A 42 4.11 -28.36 1.34
CA LEU A 42 5.40 -29.00 1.39
C LEU A 42 5.04 -30.44 1.04
N PRO A 43 5.49 -30.96 -0.10
CA PRO A 43 5.09 -32.29 -0.48
C PRO A 43 5.40 -33.16 0.74
N ALA A 44 4.45 -34.01 1.11
CA ALA A 44 4.61 -35.05 2.12
C ALA A 44 5.62 -36.10 1.63
N THR A 45 6.79 -35.63 1.21
CA THR A 45 8.02 -36.35 0.88
C THR A 45 9.11 -35.81 1.80
N ILE A 46 8.82 -35.68 3.10
CA ILE A 46 9.70 -36.33 4.06
C ILE A 46 9.29 -37.80 4.00
N THR A 47 9.76 -38.48 2.95
CA THR A 47 9.84 -39.94 3.02
C THR A 47 10.67 -40.26 4.25
N SER A 48 10.21 -41.25 4.99
CA SER A 48 10.71 -41.76 6.27
C SER A 48 12.15 -42.30 6.24
N SER A 49 13.09 -41.56 5.66
CA SER A 49 14.47 -42.01 5.43
C SER A 49 15.53 -40.93 5.68
N ASN A 50 15.18 -39.73 6.17
CA ASN A 50 16.19 -38.77 6.61
C ASN A 50 16.62 -39.08 8.06
N PRO A 51 17.85 -39.55 8.33
CA PRO A 51 18.28 -40.01 9.66
C PRO A 51 18.43 -38.88 10.69
N LEU A 52 18.27 -37.62 10.27
CA LEU A 52 18.52 -36.43 11.09
C LEU A 52 17.28 -35.91 11.84
N PHE A 53 16.10 -36.47 11.60
CA PHE A 53 14.87 -36.07 12.30
C PHE A 53 14.12 -37.31 12.82
N PRO A 54 14.30 -37.69 14.09
CA PRO A 54 13.54 -38.79 14.68
C PRO A 54 12.05 -38.43 14.72
N THR A 55 11.21 -39.37 14.30
CA THR A 55 9.74 -39.28 14.24
C THR A 55 9.07 -38.95 15.59
N SER A 56 9.81 -38.99 16.70
CA SER A 56 9.32 -38.62 18.03
C SER A 56 9.21 -37.12 18.28
N LEU A 57 9.82 -36.26 17.45
CA LEU A 57 9.76 -34.79 17.60
C LEU A 57 8.58 -34.14 16.86
N LEU A 58 7.95 -34.84 15.91
CA LEU A 58 6.80 -34.32 15.15
C LEU A 58 5.48 -34.40 15.92
N ALA A 59 5.40 -35.22 16.97
CA ALA A 59 4.16 -35.48 17.70
C ALA A 59 3.92 -34.55 18.91
N THR A 60 4.86 -33.66 19.22
CA THR A 60 4.80 -32.83 20.45
C THR A 60 4.96 -31.34 20.20
N ASP A 61 4.98 -30.87 18.95
CA ASP A 61 5.04 -29.44 18.66
C ASP A 61 3.62 -28.84 18.71
N PRO A 62 3.26 -28.07 19.75
CA PRO A 62 1.95 -27.42 19.83
C PRO A 62 1.71 -26.40 18.69
N PHE A 63 2.74 -26.01 17.94
CA PHE A 63 2.63 -25.10 16.79
C PHE A 63 2.24 -25.81 15.47
N LEU A 64 2.34 -27.15 15.37
CA LEU A 64 1.96 -27.89 14.15
C LEU A 64 0.43 -28.12 14.02
N HIS A 65 -0.34 -27.87 15.08
CA HIS A 65 -1.80 -28.07 15.10
C HIS A 65 -2.63 -26.80 15.02
N GLN A 66 -2.01 -25.61 14.94
CA GLN A 66 -2.75 -24.42 14.54
C GLN A 66 -2.97 -24.49 13.03
N SER A 67 -4.21 -24.75 12.61
CA SER A 67 -4.64 -24.48 11.25
C SER A 67 -4.46 -22.98 11.01
N PHE A 68 -3.31 -22.58 10.48
CA PHE A 68 -3.11 -21.24 9.97
C PHE A 68 -4.06 -21.10 8.78
N VAL A 69 -5.21 -20.48 9.02
CA VAL A 69 -6.12 -20.07 7.95
C VAL A 69 -5.44 -18.89 7.28
N PHE A 70 -4.68 -19.17 6.23
CA PHE A 70 -4.07 -18.11 5.44
C PHE A 70 -5.18 -17.27 4.80
N PRO A 71 -5.10 -15.94 4.90
CA PRO A 71 -6.09 -15.06 4.31
C PRO A 71 -6.13 -15.26 2.79
N GLN A 72 -7.31 -15.60 2.27
CA GLN A 72 -7.55 -15.94 0.86
C GLN A 72 -8.12 -14.74 0.11
N GLY A 73 -7.95 -14.69 -1.21
CA GLY A 73 -8.56 -13.67 -2.07
C GLY A 73 -7.64 -12.50 -2.43
N GLY A 74 -6.42 -12.46 -1.90
CA GLY A 74 -5.42 -11.44 -2.20
C GLY A 74 -4.69 -11.68 -3.53
N PHE A 75 -3.93 -10.66 -3.97
CA PHE A 75 -3.01 -10.79 -5.11
C PHE A 75 -1.57 -10.86 -4.65
N ARG A 76 -0.82 -11.70 -5.36
CA ARG A 76 0.61 -11.90 -5.21
C ARG A 76 1.40 -10.85 -6.00
N PRO A 77 2.64 -10.51 -5.60
CA PRO A 77 3.49 -9.63 -6.40
C PRO A 77 3.89 -10.25 -7.75
N HIS A 78 3.96 -11.59 -7.81
CA HIS A 78 4.25 -12.40 -8.98
C HIS A 78 3.74 -13.84 -8.72
N PRO A 79 3.38 -14.64 -9.74
CA PRO A 79 3.02 -16.05 -9.55
C PRO A 79 4.07 -16.80 -8.69
N GLY A 80 3.59 -17.61 -7.75
CA GLY A 80 4.44 -18.42 -6.85
C GLY A 80 4.95 -17.74 -5.58
N HIS A 81 4.57 -16.48 -5.32
CA HIS A 81 4.81 -15.77 -4.05
C HIS A 81 3.53 -15.69 -3.21
N ASP A 82 3.64 -15.23 -1.97
CA ASP A 82 2.50 -15.03 -1.08
C ASP A 82 1.73 -13.73 -1.42
N PRO A 83 0.41 -13.68 -1.16
CA PRO A 83 -0.39 -12.47 -1.34
C PRO A 83 0.05 -11.37 -0.39
N HIS A 84 -0.02 -10.14 -0.86
CA HIS A 84 0.29 -8.97 -0.05
C HIS A 84 -0.64 -7.81 -0.39
N ILE A 85 -0.96 -6.98 0.59
CA ILE A 85 -1.93 -5.89 0.44
C ILE A 85 -1.52 -4.85 -0.62
N HIS A 86 -0.22 -4.52 -0.72
CA HIS A 86 0.33 -3.69 -1.81
C HIS A 86 0.02 -4.23 -3.21
N SER A 87 0.25 -5.53 -3.43
CA SER A 87 0.00 -6.18 -4.72
C SER A 87 -1.50 -6.28 -4.99
N THR A 88 -2.30 -6.50 -3.94
CA THR A 88 -3.76 -6.50 -3.99
C THR A 88 -4.31 -5.15 -4.43
N LEU A 89 -3.87 -4.05 -3.81
CA LEU A 89 -4.27 -2.72 -4.24
C LEU A 89 -3.86 -2.44 -5.69
N SER A 90 -2.62 -2.77 -6.07
CA SER A 90 -2.13 -2.57 -7.43
C SER A 90 -2.98 -3.31 -8.46
N ALA A 91 -3.38 -4.56 -8.16
CA ALA A 91 -4.27 -5.33 -9.02
C ALA A 91 -5.65 -4.67 -9.16
N ILE A 92 -6.25 -4.24 -8.05
CA ILE A 92 -7.53 -3.51 -8.04
C ILE A 92 -7.44 -2.24 -8.89
N GLN A 93 -6.37 -1.45 -8.73
CA GLN A 93 -6.15 -0.22 -9.47
C GLN A 93 -5.93 -0.47 -10.97
N ILE A 94 -5.12 -1.47 -11.34
CA ILE A 94 -4.92 -1.85 -12.75
C ILE A 94 -6.26 -2.23 -13.38
N LEU A 95 -7.03 -3.12 -12.74
CA LEU A 95 -8.31 -3.57 -13.26
C LEU A 95 -9.33 -2.43 -13.33
N THR A 96 -9.32 -1.50 -12.37
CA THR A 96 -10.16 -0.29 -12.41
C THR A 96 -9.78 0.61 -13.58
N MET A 97 -8.50 0.96 -13.74
CA MET A 97 -8.01 1.81 -14.85
C MET A 97 -8.28 1.19 -16.22
N GLN A 98 -8.38 -0.14 -16.30
CA GLN A 98 -8.67 -0.88 -17.53
C GLN A 98 -10.17 -1.17 -17.74
N ASN A 99 -11.05 -0.62 -16.90
CA ASN A 99 -12.48 -0.90 -16.91
C ASN A 99 -12.80 -2.40 -16.93
N ALA A 100 -12.09 -3.16 -16.09
CA ALA A 100 -12.12 -4.61 -16.00
C ALA A 100 -12.32 -5.11 -14.56
N ILE A 101 -12.81 -4.25 -13.66
CA ILE A 101 -12.95 -4.58 -12.24
C ILE A 101 -13.94 -5.73 -11.97
N ASP A 102 -14.87 -5.97 -12.90
CA ASP A 102 -15.91 -7.00 -12.77
C ASP A 102 -15.40 -8.43 -13.00
N VAL A 103 -14.15 -8.60 -13.43
CA VAL A 103 -13.51 -9.94 -13.49
C VAL A 103 -13.15 -10.46 -12.09
N LEU A 104 -13.17 -9.60 -11.07
CA LEU A 104 -12.88 -9.97 -9.68
C LEU A 104 -14.11 -10.58 -9.01
N GLU A 105 -13.89 -11.63 -8.22
CA GLU A 105 -14.80 -11.98 -7.12
C GLU A 105 -14.63 -10.96 -5.99
N LYS A 106 -15.20 -9.76 -6.15
CA LYS A 106 -15.05 -8.62 -5.23
C LYS A 106 -15.26 -9.00 -3.74
N PRO A 107 -16.27 -9.81 -3.36
CA PRO A 107 -16.45 -10.22 -1.96
C PRO A 107 -15.23 -10.91 -1.36
N LYS A 108 -14.56 -11.82 -2.11
CA LYS A 108 -13.36 -12.51 -1.63
C LYS A 108 -12.17 -11.56 -1.43
N VAL A 109 -12.00 -10.59 -2.34
CA VAL A 109 -10.93 -9.59 -2.22
C VAL A 109 -11.19 -8.67 -1.03
N ILE A 110 -12.45 -8.30 -0.78
CA ILE A 110 -12.85 -7.53 0.40
C ILE A 110 -12.58 -8.35 1.67
N ASP A 111 -12.96 -9.63 1.70
CA ASP A 111 -12.73 -10.51 2.85
C ASP A 111 -11.23 -10.68 3.14
N TYR A 112 -10.39 -10.80 2.10
CA TYR A 112 -8.93 -10.78 2.22
C TYR A 112 -8.45 -9.50 2.94
N ILE A 113 -8.83 -8.32 2.42
CA ILE A 113 -8.39 -7.05 2.98
C ILE A 113 -8.79 -6.93 4.45
N LEU A 114 -10.04 -7.27 4.77
CA LEU A 114 -10.56 -7.18 6.15
C LEU A 114 -9.93 -8.20 7.09
N SER A 115 -9.51 -9.36 6.59
CA SER A 115 -8.79 -10.36 7.41
C SER A 115 -7.41 -9.89 7.86
N LEU A 116 -6.84 -8.88 7.21
CA LEU A 116 -5.56 -8.25 7.60
C LEU A 116 -5.74 -7.16 8.67
N PHE A 117 -6.97 -6.86 9.10
CA PHE A 117 -7.23 -5.84 10.11
C PHE A 117 -6.89 -6.36 11.51
N ASP A 118 -6.06 -5.61 12.22
CA ASP A 118 -5.78 -5.80 13.65
C ASP A 118 -6.77 -4.95 14.46
N PRO A 119 -7.78 -5.57 15.11
CA PRO A 119 -8.77 -4.81 15.86
C PRO A 119 -8.18 -4.14 17.09
N GLU A 120 -7.15 -4.69 17.72
CA GLU A 120 -6.56 -4.09 18.94
C GLU A 120 -5.80 -2.81 18.61
N ARG A 121 -5.02 -2.84 17.52
CA ARG A 121 -4.24 -1.68 17.07
C ARG A 121 -5.04 -0.71 16.22
N GLY A 122 -6.07 -1.19 15.51
CA GLY A 122 -6.78 -0.42 14.50
C GLY A 122 -5.98 -0.23 13.21
N SER A 123 -4.94 -1.04 13.00
CA SER A 123 -4.07 -1.01 11.82
C SER A 123 -4.33 -2.21 10.91
N PHE A 124 -3.71 -2.22 9.72
CA PHE A 124 -3.68 -3.38 8.85
C PHE A 124 -2.28 -3.97 8.78
N SER A 125 -2.21 -5.29 8.61
CA SER A 125 -0.98 -5.97 8.24
C SER A 125 -0.78 -6.06 6.73
N GLY A 126 0.48 -6.23 6.31
CA GLY A 126 0.82 -6.39 4.89
C GLY A 126 0.38 -7.74 4.32
N ASP A 127 0.47 -8.76 5.16
CA ASP A 127 0.19 -10.17 4.88
C ASP A 127 -0.06 -10.94 6.20
N SER A 128 -0.01 -12.27 6.15
CA SER A 128 -0.21 -13.16 7.31
C SER A 128 0.88 -13.11 8.39
N TRP A 129 1.99 -12.40 8.16
CA TRP A 129 3.13 -12.37 9.08
C TRP A 129 3.08 -11.19 10.06
N GLY A 130 2.07 -10.31 9.94
CA GLY A 130 1.72 -9.36 10.99
C GLY A 130 2.55 -8.06 11.03
N GLU A 131 3.35 -7.74 10.01
CA GLU A 131 4.01 -6.43 9.90
C GLU A 131 2.97 -5.32 9.98
N THR A 132 3.26 -4.24 10.72
CA THR A 132 2.36 -3.08 10.85
C THR A 132 2.99 -1.85 10.22
N ASP A 133 2.26 -1.20 9.31
CA ASP A 133 2.70 -0.01 8.60
C ASP A 133 1.49 0.84 8.15
N ALA A 134 1.55 2.16 8.31
CA ALA A 134 0.49 3.08 7.89
C ALA A 134 0.13 2.97 6.39
N ARG A 135 1.07 2.54 5.53
CA ARG A 135 0.83 2.25 4.11
C ARG A 135 -0.17 1.13 3.91
N PHE A 136 -0.19 0.13 4.78
CA PHE A 136 -1.15 -0.97 4.69
C PHE A 136 -2.57 -0.47 4.97
N SER A 137 -2.73 0.48 5.89
CA SER A 137 -4.02 1.13 6.16
C SER A 137 -4.53 1.88 4.92
N TYR A 138 -3.66 2.62 4.23
CA TYR A 138 -4.02 3.24 2.96
C TYR A 138 -4.40 2.20 1.90
N CYS A 139 -3.63 1.11 1.78
CA CYS A 139 -3.92 0.07 0.80
C CYS A 139 -5.28 -0.60 1.05
N ALA A 140 -5.58 -0.91 2.31
CA ALA A 140 -6.87 -1.46 2.71
C ALA A 140 -8.01 -0.49 2.39
N VAL A 141 -7.92 0.75 2.87
CA VAL A 141 -8.98 1.76 2.71
C VAL A 141 -9.20 2.11 1.24
N SER A 142 -8.14 2.28 0.45
CA SER A 142 -8.25 2.55 -0.99
C SER A 142 -8.82 1.36 -1.76
N GLY A 143 -8.39 0.14 -1.45
CA GLY A 143 -8.93 -1.08 -2.05
C GLY A 143 -10.42 -1.25 -1.75
N LEU A 144 -10.82 -1.09 -0.48
CA LEU A 144 -12.23 -1.15 -0.06
C LEU A 144 -13.06 -0.05 -0.73
N ALA A 145 -12.53 1.17 -0.89
CA ALA A 145 -13.23 2.25 -1.58
C ALA A 145 -13.52 1.91 -3.04
N LEU A 146 -12.52 1.39 -3.77
CA LEU A 146 -12.65 1.01 -5.17
C LEU A 146 -13.58 -0.20 -5.38
N LEU A 147 -13.66 -1.09 -4.39
CA LEU A 147 -14.52 -2.28 -4.42
C LEU A 147 -15.93 -2.04 -3.84
N GLY A 148 -16.20 -0.87 -3.25
CA GLY A 148 -17.47 -0.55 -2.61
C GLY A 148 -17.71 -1.30 -1.30
N GLY A 149 -16.66 -1.51 -0.50
CA GLY A 149 -16.68 -2.24 0.78
C GLY A 149 -16.34 -1.41 2.03
N LEU A 150 -16.33 -0.07 1.93
CA LEU A 150 -15.96 0.83 3.05
C LEU A 150 -16.93 0.77 4.24
N GLU A 151 -18.15 0.30 4.05
CA GLU A 151 -19.17 0.12 5.08
C GLU A 151 -18.85 -1.06 6.02
N ARG A 152 -18.00 -1.99 5.60
CA ARG A 152 -17.56 -3.12 6.43
C ARG A 152 -16.38 -2.78 7.36
N LEU A 153 -15.82 -1.58 7.22
CA LEU A 153 -14.64 -1.14 7.95
C LEU A 153 -15.01 -0.50 9.30
N ASP A 154 -14.29 -0.85 10.37
CA ASP A 154 -14.30 -0.06 11.61
C ASP A 154 -13.50 1.24 11.40
N ARG A 155 -14.18 2.25 10.88
CA ARG A 155 -13.56 3.53 10.48
C ARG A 155 -12.90 4.25 11.63
N GLU A 156 -13.52 4.24 12.81
CA GLU A 156 -13.01 4.99 13.97
C GLU A 156 -11.73 4.37 14.53
N ARG A 157 -11.59 3.05 14.50
CA ARG A 157 -10.32 2.40 14.88
C ARG A 157 -9.19 2.73 13.91
N VAL A 158 -9.48 2.71 12.60
CA VAL A 158 -8.49 3.09 11.58
C VAL A 158 -8.07 4.54 11.74
N VAL A 159 -9.02 5.45 11.89
CA VAL A 159 -8.73 6.87 12.15
C VAL A 159 -7.91 7.03 13.44
N GLY A 160 -8.26 6.31 14.50
CA GLY A 160 -7.52 6.32 15.75
C GLY A 160 -6.06 5.88 15.60
N PHE A 161 -5.77 4.85 14.80
CA PHE A 161 -4.41 4.44 14.48
C PHE A 161 -3.65 5.51 13.68
N ILE A 162 -4.28 6.07 12.64
CA ILE A 162 -3.68 7.13 11.82
C ILE A 162 -3.37 8.37 12.67
N SER A 163 -4.26 8.76 13.58
CA SER A 163 -4.03 9.88 14.51
C SER A 163 -2.84 9.64 15.43
N ARG A 164 -2.60 8.40 15.89
CA ARG A 164 -1.41 8.08 16.71
C ARG A 164 -0.10 8.09 15.90
N CYS A 165 -0.17 7.94 14.58
CA CYS A 165 0.99 8.09 13.70
C CYS A 165 1.37 9.55 13.44
N GLN A 166 0.54 10.52 13.84
CA GLN A 166 0.82 11.94 13.68
C GLN A 166 1.82 12.45 14.73
N ASN A 167 2.80 13.23 14.30
CA ASN A 167 3.81 13.84 15.15
C ASN A 167 3.50 15.32 15.44
N PHE A 168 4.24 15.88 16.41
CA PHE A 168 4.10 17.29 16.82
C PHE A 168 4.37 18.30 15.69
N ASP A 169 5.12 17.89 14.67
CA ASP A 169 5.46 18.71 13.50
C ASP A 169 4.35 18.68 12.42
N GLY A 170 3.21 18.06 12.72
CA GLY A 170 2.07 17.88 11.83
C GLY A 170 2.23 16.73 10.83
N GLY A 171 3.45 16.21 10.65
CA GLY A 171 3.76 15.09 9.79
C GLY A 171 3.30 13.75 10.36
N PHE A 172 3.50 12.67 9.59
CA PHE A 172 3.12 11.32 9.97
C PHE A 172 4.29 10.35 9.79
N GLY A 173 4.44 9.44 10.74
CA GLY A 173 5.39 8.33 10.69
C GLY A 173 4.78 7.02 10.18
N MET A 174 5.65 6.02 10.00
CA MET A 174 5.28 4.65 9.61
C MET A 174 4.29 4.01 10.61
N VAL A 175 4.53 4.26 11.89
CA VAL A 175 3.78 3.81 13.06
C VAL A 175 3.87 4.90 14.13
N GLU A 176 3.15 4.74 15.24
CA GLU A 176 3.23 5.63 16.40
C GLU A 176 4.67 5.82 16.89
N GLY A 177 5.09 7.08 17.05
CA GLY A 177 6.43 7.46 17.48
C GLY A 177 7.53 7.38 16.42
N ALA A 178 7.23 6.93 15.20
CA ALA A 178 8.20 6.95 14.10
C ALA A 178 8.39 8.37 13.53
N GLU A 179 9.58 8.65 12.99
CA GLU A 179 9.91 9.93 12.36
C GLU A 179 8.92 10.29 11.23
N SER A 180 8.52 11.56 11.16
CA SER A 180 7.69 12.09 10.07
C SER A 180 8.35 11.90 8.71
N HIS A 181 7.61 11.37 7.74
CA HIS A 181 8.11 11.10 6.39
C HIS A 181 7.05 11.42 5.34
N ALA A 182 7.42 12.08 4.24
CA ALA A 182 6.48 12.55 3.24
C ALA A 182 5.63 11.42 2.60
N ALA A 183 6.21 10.22 2.43
CA ALA A 183 5.45 9.05 1.97
C ALA A 183 4.37 8.60 2.97
N TYR A 184 4.66 8.64 4.28
CA TYR A 184 3.69 8.28 5.31
C TYR A 184 2.64 9.37 5.53
N VAL A 185 3.04 10.64 5.40
CA VAL A 185 2.10 11.76 5.29
C VAL A 185 1.10 11.49 4.18
N TRP A 186 1.56 11.13 2.98
CA TRP A 186 0.66 10.85 1.86
C TRP A 186 -0.31 9.71 2.16
N THR A 187 0.16 8.59 2.73
CA THR A 187 -0.72 7.46 3.04
C THR A 187 -1.73 7.81 4.13
N CYS A 188 -1.32 8.51 5.17
CA CYS A 188 -2.19 8.89 6.27
C CYS A 188 -3.24 9.93 5.83
N VAL A 189 -2.81 10.99 5.15
CA VAL A 189 -3.70 12.03 4.63
C VAL A 189 -4.64 11.47 3.57
N GLY A 190 -4.15 10.61 2.67
CA GLY A 190 -4.97 9.91 1.69
C GLY A 190 -6.02 9.01 2.34
N THR A 191 -5.65 8.28 3.41
CA THR A 191 -6.58 7.47 4.20
C THR A 191 -7.68 8.33 4.81
N LEU A 192 -7.30 9.43 5.48
CA LEU A 192 -8.25 10.36 6.08
C LEU A 192 -9.14 11.04 5.03
N ALA A 193 -8.60 11.36 3.85
CA ALA A 193 -9.38 11.91 2.74
C ALA A 193 -10.48 10.96 2.27
N ILE A 194 -10.14 9.69 2.03
CA ILE A 194 -11.11 8.66 1.61
C ILE A 194 -12.19 8.44 2.68
N LEU A 195 -11.81 8.48 3.97
CA LEU A 195 -12.74 8.31 5.09
C LEU A 195 -13.53 9.58 5.44
N GLY A 196 -13.29 10.71 4.76
CA GLY A 196 -13.96 11.97 5.06
C GLY A 196 -13.55 12.60 6.39
N ARG A 197 -12.32 12.33 6.87
CA ARG A 197 -11.79 12.72 8.18
C ARG A 197 -10.59 13.67 8.11
N LEU A 198 -10.54 14.52 7.08
CA LEU A 198 -9.51 15.56 6.96
C LEU A 198 -9.61 16.66 8.03
N ASP A 199 -10.69 16.69 8.83
CA ASP A 199 -10.82 17.52 10.03
C ASP A 199 -9.76 17.20 11.09
N MET A 200 -9.18 16.00 11.06
CA MET A 200 -8.13 15.58 12.00
C MET A 200 -6.74 16.16 11.68
N VAL A 201 -6.57 16.77 10.50
CA VAL A 201 -5.27 17.29 10.06
C VAL A 201 -5.19 18.79 10.31
N ASP A 202 -4.21 19.23 11.11
CA ASP A 202 -3.79 20.63 11.10
C ASP A 202 -3.08 20.94 9.78
N LYS A 203 -3.86 21.47 8.83
CA LYS A 203 -3.42 21.76 7.46
C LYS A 203 -2.33 22.83 7.38
N ASN A 204 -2.24 23.75 8.36
CA ASN A 204 -1.22 24.79 8.35
C ASN A 204 0.11 24.23 8.83
N THR A 205 0.11 23.51 9.95
CA THR A 205 1.33 22.89 10.50
C THR A 205 1.88 21.85 9.53
N LEU A 206 1.02 20.97 9.00
CA LEU A 206 1.43 20.00 7.99
C LEU A 206 1.86 20.67 6.68
N GLY A 207 1.14 21.71 6.24
CA GLY A 207 1.48 22.47 5.04
C GLY A 207 2.88 23.09 5.12
N TRP A 208 3.21 23.67 6.28
CA TRP A 208 4.54 24.20 6.57
C TRP A 208 5.61 23.09 6.52
N TRP A 209 5.36 21.97 7.20
CA TRP A 209 6.30 20.84 7.21
C TRP A 209 6.59 20.30 5.80
N LEU A 210 5.56 20.22 4.95
CA LEU A 210 5.67 19.75 3.57
C LEU A 210 6.34 20.79 2.65
N SER A 211 6.07 22.09 2.80
CA SER A 211 6.73 23.12 1.97
C SER A 211 8.23 23.20 2.25
N GLU A 212 8.64 23.00 3.50
CA GLU A 212 10.05 22.89 3.92
C GLU A 212 10.74 21.60 3.45
N ARG A 213 10.07 20.76 2.64
CA ARG A 213 10.72 19.67 1.90
C ARG A 213 11.32 20.12 0.59
N GLN A 214 10.93 21.28 0.05
CA GLN A 214 11.48 21.77 -1.21
C GLN A 214 12.87 22.36 -0.96
N VAL A 215 13.91 21.67 -1.45
CA VAL A 215 15.31 22.07 -1.26
C VAL A 215 15.75 23.06 -2.34
N PRO A 216 16.92 23.72 -2.23
CA PRO A 216 17.29 24.84 -3.11
C PRO A 216 17.26 24.56 -4.62
N ASN A 217 17.54 23.31 -5.04
CA ASN A 217 17.49 22.91 -6.45
C ASN A 217 16.07 22.67 -7.00
N GLY A 218 15.05 22.79 -6.16
CA GLY A 218 13.64 22.64 -6.52
C GLY A 218 13.03 21.28 -6.21
N GLY A 219 13.84 20.25 -5.99
CA GLY A 219 13.38 18.93 -5.62
C GLY A 219 12.81 18.87 -4.22
N LEU A 220 12.03 17.82 -3.94
CA LEU A 220 11.44 17.56 -2.63
C LEU A 220 12.17 16.41 -1.96
N ASN A 221 12.44 16.52 -0.67
CA ASN A 221 12.96 15.41 0.14
C ASN A 221 11.85 14.74 0.97
N GLY A 222 12.13 13.53 1.45
CA GLY A 222 11.17 12.77 2.26
C GLY A 222 11.14 13.18 3.72
N ARG A 223 12.26 13.75 4.20
CA ARG A 223 12.52 14.07 5.61
C ARG A 223 13.45 15.29 5.69
N PRO A 224 13.38 16.05 6.79
CA PRO A 224 14.35 17.11 7.06
C PRO A 224 15.79 16.63 6.91
N GLU A 225 16.67 17.50 6.41
CA GLU A 225 18.12 17.24 6.27
C GLU A 225 18.48 16.03 5.38
N LYS A 226 17.58 15.60 4.48
CA LYS A 226 17.86 14.58 3.45
C LYS A 226 17.93 15.20 2.06
N LEU A 227 18.56 14.45 1.15
CA LEU A 227 18.57 14.77 -0.26
C LEU A 227 17.17 14.63 -0.86
N GLU A 228 16.94 15.39 -1.91
CA GLU A 228 15.77 15.31 -2.77
C GLU A 228 15.69 13.98 -3.54
N ASP A 229 14.46 13.56 -3.82
CA ASP A 229 14.17 12.42 -4.68
C ASP A 229 12.91 12.74 -5.48
N VAL A 230 12.95 12.43 -6.79
CA VAL A 230 11.87 12.73 -7.72
C VAL A 230 10.52 12.17 -7.27
N CYS A 231 10.49 11.04 -6.56
CA CYS A 231 9.24 10.44 -6.10
C CYS A 231 8.49 11.32 -5.07
N TYR A 232 9.19 12.18 -4.31
CA TYR A 232 8.53 13.12 -3.39
C TYR A 232 7.80 14.25 -4.11
N SER A 233 8.07 14.46 -5.40
CA SER A 233 7.23 15.29 -6.28
C SER A 233 5.80 14.76 -6.38
N TRP A 234 5.58 13.48 -6.11
CA TRP A 234 4.25 12.91 -5.91
C TRP A 234 3.87 12.92 -4.43
N TRP A 235 4.65 12.27 -3.56
CA TRP A 235 4.25 12.07 -2.15
C TRP A 235 3.99 13.38 -1.40
N ALA A 236 4.89 14.36 -1.50
CA ALA A 236 4.74 15.63 -0.80
C ALA A 236 3.72 16.54 -1.49
N LEU A 237 3.82 16.72 -2.82
CA LEU A 237 2.93 17.62 -3.55
C LEU A 237 1.48 17.15 -3.55
N ALA A 238 1.22 15.85 -3.73
CA ALA A 238 -0.16 15.32 -3.68
C ALA A 238 -0.77 15.50 -2.28
N SER A 239 0.03 15.37 -1.22
CA SER A 239 -0.41 15.67 0.15
C SER A 239 -0.79 17.14 0.30
N LEU A 240 0.03 18.07 -0.21
CA LEU A 240 -0.29 19.51 -0.25
C LEU A 240 -1.55 19.81 -1.06
N VAL A 241 -1.77 19.13 -2.19
CA VAL A 241 -3.00 19.25 -2.99
C VAL A 241 -4.23 18.83 -2.18
N ILE A 242 -4.19 17.68 -1.49
CA ILE A 242 -5.31 17.18 -0.68
C ILE A 242 -5.69 18.17 0.43
N ILE A 243 -4.71 18.82 1.06
CA ILE A 243 -4.95 19.80 2.13
C ILE A 243 -5.15 21.24 1.61
N GLY A 244 -5.12 21.45 0.29
CA GLY A 244 -5.37 22.76 -0.34
C GLY A 244 -4.25 23.77 -0.13
N LYS A 245 -2.99 23.34 -0.25
CA LYS A 245 -1.76 24.12 -0.02
C LYS A 245 -0.72 23.96 -1.13
N ALA A 246 -1.12 23.50 -2.31
CA ALA A 246 -0.19 23.23 -3.41
C ALA A 246 0.58 24.47 -3.89
N GLU A 247 0.02 25.67 -3.67
CA GLU A 247 0.62 26.96 -3.98
C GLU A 247 1.81 27.33 -3.08
N TRP A 248 2.09 26.57 -2.02
CA TRP A 248 3.23 26.80 -1.12
C TRP A 248 4.55 26.24 -1.66
N ILE A 249 4.51 25.60 -2.83
CA ILE A 249 5.67 25.06 -3.54
C ILE A 249 6.00 25.96 -4.72
N ASP A 250 7.29 26.22 -4.93
CA ASP A 250 7.78 26.83 -6.17
C ASP A 250 7.63 25.81 -7.31
N ARG A 251 6.52 25.94 -8.04
CA ARG A 251 6.18 25.09 -9.17
C ARG A 251 7.27 25.09 -10.25
N SER A 252 7.84 26.25 -10.56
CA SER A 252 8.81 26.40 -11.65
C SER A 252 10.11 25.66 -11.35
N LYS A 253 10.58 25.74 -10.10
CA LYS A 253 11.74 24.97 -9.64
C LYS A 253 11.47 23.48 -9.59
N LEU A 254 10.31 23.07 -9.06
CA LEU A 254 9.96 21.65 -9.00
C LEU A 254 9.83 21.05 -10.41
N THR A 255 9.22 21.76 -11.36
CA THR A 255 9.16 21.32 -12.77
C THR A 255 10.55 21.18 -13.37
N SER A 256 11.44 22.16 -13.17
CA SER A 256 12.83 22.08 -13.64
C SER A 256 13.57 20.87 -13.07
N PHE A 257 13.39 20.60 -11.76
CA PHE A 257 13.97 19.43 -11.11
C PHE A 257 13.44 18.11 -11.70
N ILE A 258 12.12 17.94 -11.82
CA ILE A 258 11.50 16.72 -12.39
C ILE A 258 12.03 16.45 -13.80
N LEU A 259 12.11 17.48 -14.65
CA LEU A 259 12.62 17.35 -16.01
C LEU A 259 14.11 16.97 -16.02
N SER A 260 14.90 17.45 -15.05
CA SER A 260 16.31 17.07 -14.93
C SER A 260 16.52 15.60 -14.51
N CYS A 261 15.50 14.93 -13.97
CA CYS A 261 15.57 13.52 -13.59
C CYS A 261 15.29 12.55 -14.75
N GLN A 262 15.00 13.04 -15.95
CA GLN A 262 14.74 12.20 -17.12
C GLN A 262 16.05 11.53 -17.58
N VAL A 263 15.99 10.21 -17.79
CA VAL A 263 17.08 9.47 -18.43
C VAL A 263 16.93 9.64 -19.94
N GLU A 264 18.05 9.94 -20.62
CA GLU A 264 18.13 10.02 -22.09
C GLU A 264 17.87 8.69 -22.79
#